data_AF-A0A7M2C9I6-F1
#
_entry.id   AF-A0A7M2C9I6-F1
#
_cell.length_a   1.000
_cell.length_b   1.000
_cell.length_c   1.000
_cell.angle_alpha   90.00
_cell.angle_beta   90.00
_cell.angle_gamma   90.00
#
_symmetry.space_group_name_H-M   'P 1'
#
loop_
_entity.id
_entity.type
_entity.pdbx_description
1 polymer ?
#
loop_
_entity_poly.entity_id
_entity_poly.type
_entity_poly.pdbx_seq_one_letter_code
_entity_poly.pdbx_strand_id
1 'polypeptide(L)'
;MSLNLTSETAAALMADAARAVEECGRKHPSLEVLCSRLERIMHGQAAKAILEAGDLPERAGIVTLPVWSWEHPLIDVGRKDKAHGTGERMLMPVRNAWDGPSVIIVSDEAVPVSYHTRGMGHARAGQSKLVRRLGEAPVATVTTLPSLAEPVFVGSGLKSRNTAYLNSLVKAGEAAHWDVLTDLEPKLRTTVFQAHSFVCYEIGLSTGVVEPMLDELGLEQIVDAMMYGEILDEDAGEREKGKPSAMFRLIELCLEPECFVKVDPLKYMTKHMRRDAETQIRRRLGDPHIGPKIREIARRHPRAEIADIVEAYREVYPKDRLSLPRARAALSVSPSAAARSTLLAPEGFTSDTVYEGSRAA
;
A
#
# COMPACT_ATOMS: atom_id res chain seq x y z
N MET A 1 -54.57 -13.32 -12.51
CA MET A 1 -53.38 -12.55 -12.93
C MET A 1 -52.30 -12.58 -11.84
N SER A 2 -51.66 -13.73 -11.57
CA SER A 2 -50.73 -13.83 -10.42
C SER A 2 -49.60 -14.84 -10.63
N LEU A 3 -49.01 -14.92 -11.83
CA LEU A 3 -47.96 -15.90 -12.14
C LEU A 3 -46.68 -15.36 -12.81
N ASN A 4 -46.53 -14.04 -13.00
CA ASN A 4 -45.36 -13.51 -13.73
C ASN A 4 -44.28 -12.81 -12.87
N LEU A 5 -44.56 -12.46 -11.62
CA LEU A 5 -43.62 -11.71 -10.76
C LEU A 5 -42.42 -12.53 -10.26
N THR A 6 -42.56 -13.85 -10.17
CA THR A 6 -41.49 -14.76 -9.71
C THR A 6 -40.48 -15.10 -10.81
N SER A 7 -40.88 -14.98 -12.08
CA SER A 7 -40.02 -15.27 -13.24
C SER A 7 -39.05 -14.13 -13.55
N GLU A 8 -39.49 -12.88 -13.41
CA GLU A 8 -38.65 -11.70 -13.70
C GLU A 8 -37.58 -11.48 -12.60
N THR A 9 -37.94 -11.73 -11.34
CA THR A 9 -36.98 -11.66 -10.22
C THR A 9 -35.93 -12.76 -10.28
N ALA A 10 -36.30 -13.98 -10.68
CA ALA A 10 -35.35 -15.07 -10.90
C ALA A 10 -34.41 -14.78 -12.09
N ALA A 11 -34.91 -14.18 -13.17
CA ALA A 11 -34.10 -13.80 -14.32
C ALA A 11 -33.11 -12.66 -13.98
N ALA A 12 -33.53 -11.67 -13.19
CA ALA A 12 -32.65 -10.60 -12.70
C ALA A 12 -31.56 -11.15 -11.77
N LEU A 13 -31.91 -12.02 -10.82
CA LEU A 13 -30.96 -12.69 -9.93
C LEU A 13 -29.96 -13.57 -10.69
N MET A 14 -30.40 -14.28 -11.74
CA MET A 14 -29.51 -15.08 -12.59
C MET A 14 -28.60 -14.21 -13.47
N ALA A 15 -29.09 -13.06 -13.96
CA ALA A 15 -28.28 -12.10 -14.72
C ALA A 15 -27.22 -11.42 -13.83
N ASP A 16 -27.56 -11.10 -12.59
CA ASP A 16 -26.61 -10.54 -11.61
C ASP A 16 -25.60 -11.59 -11.12
N ALA A 17 -26.02 -12.85 -10.94
CA ALA A 17 -25.11 -13.95 -10.64
C ALA A 17 -24.16 -14.23 -11.82
N ALA A 18 -24.65 -14.19 -13.06
CA ALA A 18 -23.82 -14.34 -14.25
C ALA A 18 -22.83 -13.18 -14.42
N ARG A 19 -23.27 -11.93 -14.18
CA ARG A 19 -22.39 -10.76 -14.13
C ARG A 19 -21.32 -10.89 -13.06
N ALA A 20 -21.68 -11.30 -11.84
CA ALA A 20 -20.72 -11.46 -10.75
C ALA A 20 -19.65 -12.52 -11.05
N VAL A 21 -20.02 -13.61 -11.73
CA VAL A 21 -19.08 -14.66 -12.18
C VAL A 21 -18.17 -14.15 -13.31
N GLU A 22 -18.72 -13.38 -14.27
CA GLU A 22 -17.96 -12.78 -15.37
C GLU A 22 -17.02 -11.64 -14.91
N GLU A 23 -17.42 -10.89 -13.87
CA GLU A 23 -16.63 -9.84 -13.24
C GLU A 23 -15.43 -10.38 -12.45
N CYS A 24 -15.56 -11.56 -11.82
CA CYS A 24 -14.47 -12.19 -11.07
C CYS A 24 -13.28 -12.57 -11.99
N GLY A 25 -13.56 -12.96 -13.23
CA GLY A 25 -12.52 -13.26 -14.24
C GLY A 25 -11.82 -12.04 -14.85
N ARG A 26 -12.27 -10.82 -14.55
CA ARG A 26 -11.79 -9.58 -15.18
C ARG A 26 -11.01 -8.65 -14.25
N LYS A 27 -10.88 -8.98 -12.95
CA LYS A 27 -10.11 -8.15 -12.02
C LYS A 27 -8.62 -8.33 -12.25
N HIS A 28 -7.86 -7.26 -12.01
CA HIS A 28 -6.40 -7.35 -12.04
C HIS A 28 -5.90 -8.27 -10.89
N PRO A 29 -5.24 -9.42 -11.16
CA PRO A 29 -5.00 -10.46 -10.15
C PRO A 29 -4.20 -9.98 -8.93
N SER A 30 -3.05 -9.33 -9.17
CA SER A 30 -2.21 -8.84 -8.07
C SER A 30 -2.87 -7.74 -7.25
N LEU A 31 -3.76 -6.95 -7.86
CA LEU A 31 -4.51 -5.93 -7.13
C LEU A 31 -5.63 -6.56 -6.32
N GLU A 32 -6.27 -7.62 -6.81
CA GLU A 32 -7.33 -8.32 -6.08
C GLU A 32 -6.79 -8.93 -4.79
N VAL A 33 -5.67 -9.65 -4.86
CA VAL A 33 -5.02 -10.23 -3.68
C VAL A 33 -4.66 -9.15 -2.66
N LEU A 34 -3.99 -8.07 -3.11
CA LEU A 34 -3.60 -6.97 -2.24
C LEU A 34 -4.83 -6.29 -1.59
N CYS A 35 -5.82 -5.92 -2.40
CA CYS A 35 -7.01 -5.20 -1.92
C CYS A 35 -7.84 -6.06 -0.96
N SER A 36 -7.98 -7.36 -1.23
CA SER A 36 -8.63 -8.32 -0.33
C SER A 36 -7.94 -8.39 1.03
N ARG A 37 -6.61 -8.36 1.08
CA ARG A 37 -5.87 -8.36 2.35
C ARG A 37 -5.98 -7.02 3.08
N LEU A 38 -5.85 -5.90 2.37
CA LEU A 38 -6.07 -4.57 2.97
C LEU A 38 -7.49 -4.44 3.55
N GLU A 39 -8.50 -4.96 2.86
CA GLU A 39 -9.88 -5.01 3.35
C GLU A 39 -10.00 -5.85 4.62
N ARG A 40 -9.38 -7.04 4.66
CA ARG A 40 -9.33 -7.88 5.87
C ARG A 40 -8.67 -7.19 7.05
N ILE A 41 -7.59 -6.43 6.82
CA ILE A 41 -6.94 -5.63 7.89
C ILE A 41 -7.93 -4.62 8.47
N MET A 42 -8.64 -3.88 7.61
CA MET A 42 -9.62 -2.89 8.07
C MET A 42 -10.80 -3.52 8.81
N HIS A 43 -11.34 -4.63 8.31
CA HIS A 43 -12.40 -5.36 9.01
C HIS A 43 -11.90 -5.88 10.36
N GLY A 44 -10.65 -6.35 10.44
CA GLY A 44 -10.04 -6.76 11.70
C GLY A 44 -9.89 -5.62 12.71
N GLN A 45 -9.40 -4.44 12.26
CA GLN A 45 -9.28 -3.25 13.11
C GLN A 45 -10.65 -2.77 13.62
N ALA A 46 -11.66 -2.72 12.75
CA ALA A 46 -13.02 -2.34 13.13
C ALA A 46 -13.65 -3.36 14.10
N ALA A 47 -13.46 -4.66 13.85
CA ALA A 47 -13.94 -5.71 14.75
C ALA A 47 -13.27 -5.67 16.12
N LYS A 48 -11.97 -5.36 16.17
CA LYS A 48 -11.22 -5.18 17.42
C LYS A 48 -11.77 -4.01 18.23
N ALA A 49 -11.99 -2.86 17.59
CA ALA A 49 -12.56 -1.68 18.26
C ALA A 49 -13.96 -1.97 18.85
N ILE A 50 -14.78 -2.75 18.15
CA ILE A 50 -16.10 -3.19 18.65
C ILE A 50 -15.95 -4.09 19.89
N LEU A 51 -15.01 -5.04 19.87
CA LEU A 51 -14.78 -5.94 21.00
C LEU A 51 -14.24 -5.20 22.22
N GLU A 52 -13.35 -4.22 22.01
CA GLU A 52 -12.77 -3.39 23.07
C GLU A 52 -13.81 -2.47 23.72
N ALA A 53 -14.82 -2.01 22.97
CA ALA A 53 -15.92 -1.23 23.52
C ALA A 53 -16.80 -2.04 24.50
N GLY A 54 -16.91 -3.37 24.35
CA GLY A 54 -17.60 -4.26 25.31
C GLY A 54 -19.14 -4.30 25.22
N ASP A 55 -19.76 -3.43 24.43
CA ASP A 55 -21.21 -3.16 24.45
C ASP A 55 -22.03 -4.01 23.47
N LEU A 56 -21.66 -5.28 23.27
CA LEU A 56 -22.37 -6.16 22.34
C LEU A 56 -23.78 -6.53 22.84
N PRO A 57 -24.85 -6.26 22.05
CA PRO A 57 -26.21 -6.68 22.39
C PRO A 57 -26.34 -8.20 22.48
N GLU A 58 -27.28 -8.68 23.28
CA GLU A 58 -27.58 -10.13 23.40
C GLU A 58 -27.94 -10.76 22.06
N ARG A 59 -28.61 -9.98 21.19
CA ARG A 59 -28.97 -10.37 19.83
C ARG A 59 -28.73 -9.22 18.86
N ALA A 60 -27.87 -9.46 17.87
CA ALA A 60 -27.61 -8.50 16.80
C ALA A 60 -27.13 -9.22 15.53
N GLY A 61 -27.24 -8.54 14.39
CA GLY A 61 -26.54 -8.91 13.16
C GLY A 61 -25.18 -8.22 13.07
N ILE A 62 -24.25 -8.85 12.36
CA ILE A 62 -22.97 -8.22 11.99
C ILE A 62 -22.88 -8.15 10.47
N VAL A 63 -22.52 -6.97 9.97
CA VAL A 63 -22.27 -6.70 8.55
C VAL A 63 -20.84 -6.27 8.35
N THR A 64 -20.19 -6.83 7.33
CA THR A 64 -18.96 -6.28 6.77
C THR A 64 -19.28 -5.56 5.46
N LEU A 65 -18.87 -4.30 5.39
CA LEU A 65 -19.09 -3.42 4.24
C LEU A 65 -17.91 -3.51 3.28
N PRO A 66 -18.15 -3.52 1.95
CA PRO A 66 -17.09 -3.63 0.96
C PRO A 66 -16.27 -2.35 0.95
N VAL A 67 -14.95 -2.52 1.07
CA VAL A 67 -14.00 -1.41 1.03
C VAL A 67 -13.62 -1.08 -0.41
N TRP A 68 -13.79 -2.03 -1.33
CA TRP A 68 -13.46 -1.89 -2.73
C TRP A 68 -14.67 -2.12 -3.62
N SER A 69 -14.83 -1.27 -4.63
CA SER A 69 -15.59 -1.57 -5.84
C SER A 69 -14.63 -1.88 -6.97
N TRP A 70 -15.04 -2.73 -7.91
CA TRP A 70 -14.21 -3.17 -9.04
C TRP A 70 -14.82 -2.66 -10.33
N GLU A 71 -14.16 -1.67 -10.95
CA GLU A 71 -14.75 -0.94 -12.08
C GLU A 71 -13.72 -0.69 -13.18
N HIS A 72 -14.20 -0.49 -14.39
CA HIS A 72 -13.35 0.04 -15.44
C HIS A 72 -12.94 1.48 -15.11
N PRO A 73 -11.64 1.83 -15.21
CA PRO A 73 -11.21 3.20 -14.95
C PRO A 73 -11.79 4.15 -15.99
N LEU A 74 -12.17 5.35 -15.56
CA LEU A 74 -12.63 6.45 -16.42
C LEU A 74 -11.47 7.39 -16.82
N ILE A 75 -10.26 7.14 -16.30
CA ILE A 75 -9.02 7.81 -16.69
C ILE A 75 -8.08 6.82 -17.36
N ASP A 76 -7.15 7.34 -18.16
CA ASP A 76 -6.08 6.52 -18.74
C ASP A 76 -5.09 6.06 -17.66
N VAL A 77 -5.02 4.75 -17.45
CA VAL A 77 -4.06 4.09 -16.55
C VAL A 77 -2.98 3.32 -17.33
N GLY A 78 -2.88 3.55 -18.63
CA GLY A 78 -1.89 2.99 -19.53
C GLY A 78 -2.14 1.52 -19.87
N ARG A 79 -1.10 0.68 -19.77
CA ARG A 79 -1.20 -0.76 -20.05
C ARG A 79 -1.78 -1.57 -18.88
N LYS A 80 -2.06 -0.93 -17.75
CA LYS A 80 -2.34 -1.62 -16.48
C LYS A 80 -3.78 -2.12 -16.37
N ASP A 81 -4.74 -1.45 -17.01
CA ASP A 81 -6.10 -1.97 -17.11
C ASP A 81 -6.26 -2.92 -18.30
N LYS A 82 -5.18 -3.45 -18.88
CA LYS A 82 -5.25 -4.35 -20.03
C LYS A 82 -4.69 -5.72 -19.66
N ALA A 83 -5.49 -6.76 -19.89
CA ALA A 83 -5.05 -8.14 -19.72
C ALA A 83 -3.88 -8.45 -20.67
N HIS A 84 -2.91 -9.23 -20.18
CA HIS A 84 -1.75 -9.61 -20.97
C HIS A 84 -2.17 -10.52 -22.14
N GLY A 85 -1.62 -10.29 -23.33
CA GLY A 85 -1.94 -11.06 -24.54
C GLY A 85 -3.23 -10.63 -25.24
N THR A 86 -4.34 -10.46 -24.52
CA THR A 86 -5.64 -10.12 -25.13
C THR A 86 -5.87 -8.62 -25.29
N GLY A 87 -5.30 -7.80 -24.40
CA GLY A 87 -5.52 -6.36 -24.37
C GLY A 87 -6.91 -5.94 -23.87
N GLU A 88 -7.72 -6.90 -23.40
CA GLU A 88 -9.06 -6.65 -22.86
C GLU A 88 -8.99 -5.79 -21.59
N ARG A 89 -10.01 -4.95 -21.41
CA ARG A 89 -10.07 -4.07 -20.24
C ARG A 89 -10.37 -4.87 -18.98
N MET A 90 -9.53 -4.69 -17.96
CA MET A 90 -9.68 -5.25 -16.63
C MET A 90 -10.41 -4.28 -15.70
N LEU A 91 -11.02 -4.84 -14.66
CA LEU A 91 -11.57 -4.09 -13.55
C LEU A 91 -10.44 -3.70 -12.59
N MET A 92 -10.46 -2.43 -12.19
CA MET A 92 -9.49 -1.83 -11.27
C MET A 92 -10.19 -1.50 -9.95
N PRO A 93 -9.48 -1.57 -8.82
CA PRO A 93 -10.07 -1.28 -7.52
C PRO A 93 -10.33 0.22 -7.38
N VAL A 94 -11.54 0.56 -6.95
CA VAL A 94 -11.96 1.91 -6.58
C VAL A 94 -12.34 1.89 -5.11
N ARG A 95 -11.73 2.79 -4.33
CA ARG A 95 -11.87 2.81 -2.87
C ARG A 95 -13.24 3.35 -2.47
N ASN A 96 -13.96 2.58 -1.65
CA ASN A 96 -15.17 3.01 -0.96
C ASN A 96 -14.79 3.51 0.43
N ALA A 97 -15.20 4.73 0.73
CA ALA A 97 -15.02 5.36 2.01
C ALA A 97 -16.39 5.46 2.67
N TRP A 98 -16.54 4.81 3.83
CA TRP A 98 -17.78 4.78 4.59
C TRP A 98 -17.76 5.89 5.64
N ASP A 99 -18.91 6.51 5.87
CA ASP A 99 -19.09 7.47 6.96
C ASP A 99 -19.27 6.68 8.28
N GLY A 100 -18.22 5.99 8.70
CA GLY A 100 -18.22 5.08 9.85
C GLY A 100 -17.31 3.85 9.66
N PRO A 101 -17.34 2.91 10.62
CA PRO A 101 -16.55 1.68 10.52
C PRO A 101 -17.07 0.76 9.41
N SER A 102 -16.16 -0.01 8.81
CA SER A 102 -16.49 -1.02 7.78
C SER A 102 -17.11 -2.30 8.34
N VAL A 103 -17.19 -2.43 9.67
CA VAL A 103 -17.90 -3.51 10.37
C VAL A 103 -18.96 -2.87 11.26
N ILE A 104 -20.22 -3.28 11.10
CA ILE A 104 -21.36 -2.66 11.78
C ILE A 104 -22.19 -3.70 12.50
N ILE A 105 -22.60 -3.36 13.72
CA ILE A 105 -23.60 -4.10 14.49
C ILE A 105 -24.98 -3.55 14.17
N VAL A 106 -25.91 -4.43 13.81
CA VAL A 106 -27.30 -4.08 13.52
C VAL A 106 -28.19 -4.74 14.56
N SER A 107 -28.78 -3.93 15.44
CA SER A 107 -29.68 -4.39 16.51
C SER A 107 -31.13 -4.41 16.01
N ASP A 108 -32.08 -3.85 16.75
CA ASP A 108 -33.49 -3.83 16.37
C ASP A 108 -33.82 -2.66 15.43
N GLU A 109 -33.04 -1.58 15.49
CA GLU A 109 -33.22 -0.39 14.66
C GLU A 109 -32.43 -0.48 13.35
N ALA A 110 -33.00 0.08 12.28
CA ALA A 110 -32.30 0.17 11.01
C ALA A 110 -31.15 1.17 11.11
N VAL A 111 -29.95 0.76 10.70
CA VAL A 111 -28.75 1.58 10.76
C VAL A 111 -28.52 2.24 9.39
N PRO A 112 -28.59 3.57 9.28
CA PRO A 112 -28.24 4.25 8.04
C PRO A 112 -26.73 4.17 7.82
N VAL A 113 -26.33 3.92 6.58
CA VAL A 113 -24.92 3.95 6.17
C VAL A 113 -24.80 4.80 4.93
N SER A 114 -23.74 5.60 4.88
CA SER A 114 -23.39 6.40 3.71
C SER A 114 -21.96 6.12 3.30
N TYR A 115 -21.72 6.21 2.00
CA TYR A 115 -20.39 6.05 1.44
C TYR A 115 -20.14 7.07 0.35
N HIS A 116 -18.87 7.32 0.12
CA HIS A 116 -18.37 7.99 -1.06
C HIS A 116 -17.29 7.12 -1.71
N THR A 117 -17.29 7.06 -3.04
CA THR A 117 -16.28 6.36 -3.82
C THR A 117 -15.52 7.41 -4.63
N ARG A 118 -14.19 7.43 -4.49
CA ARG A 118 -13.33 8.34 -5.25
C ARG A 118 -12.07 7.63 -5.73
N GLY A 119 -11.79 7.72 -7.01
CA GLY A 119 -10.59 7.14 -7.61
C GLY A 119 -10.80 6.71 -9.04
N MET A 120 -9.73 6.60 -9.83
CA MET A 120 -9.79 6.13 -11.22
C MET A 120 -10.76 6.91 -12.13
N GLY A 121 -11.02 8.18 -11.82
CA GLY A 121 -12.00 9.02 -12.52
C GLY A 121 -13.44 8.89 -12.03
N HIS A 122 -13.71 7.97 -11.09
CA HIS A 122 -14.99 7.85 -10.42
C HIS A 122 -15.10 8.84 -9.26
N ALA A 123 -16.29 9.43 -9.12
CA ALA A 123 -16.70 10.23 -7.99
C ALA A 123 -18.21 10.01 -7.79
N ARG A 124 -18.59 9.18 -6.83
CA ARG A 124 -19.99 8.92 -6.47
C ARG A 124 -20.17 8.92 -4.98
N ALA A 125 -21.40 9.17 -4.54
CA ALA A 125 -21.83 8.98 -3.17
C ALA A 125 -23.12 8.17 -3.18
N GLY A 126 -23.32 7.41 -2.12
CA GLY A 126 -24.51 6.60 -1.94
C GLY A 126 -24.88 6.47 -0.48
N GLN A 127 -26.11 6.04 -0.26
CA GLN A 127 -26.60 5.71 1.06
C GLN A 127 -27.30 4.35 0.99
N SER A 128 -27.39 3.67 2.12
CA SER A 128 -28.23 2.49 2.28
C SER A 128 -28.72 2.41 3.72
N LYS A 129 -29.57 1.42 3.99
CA LYS A 129 -30.05 1.10 5.34
C LYS A 129 -29.77 -0.36 5.60
N LEU A 130 -29.13 -0.64 6.72
CA LEU A 130 -28.93 -1.99 7.22
C LEU A 130 -30.12 -2.35 8.10
N VAL A 131 -30.79 -3.45 7.80
CA VAL A 131 -32.00 -3.87 8.51
C VAL A 131 -31.81 -5.29 9.01
N ARG A 132 -31.97 -5.50 10.32
CA ARG A 132 -31.92 -6.85 10.87
C ARG A 132 -33.18 -7.63 10.50
N ARG A 133 -33.03 -8.85 9.97
CA ARG A 133 -34.12 -9.79 9.74
C ARG A 133 -33.97 -11.02 10.62
N LEU A 134 -35.07 -11.37 11.28
CA LEU A 134 -35.17 -12.61 12.04
C LEU A 134 -35.25 -13.80 11.08
N GLY A 135 -34.47 -14.86 11.34
CA GLY A 135 -34.46 -16.08 10.54
C GLY A 135 -33.43 -16.13 9.39
N GLU A 136 -32.77 -15.02 9.08
CA GLU A 136 -31.64 -15.00 8.14
C GLU A 136 -30.31 -15.35 8.85
N ALA A 137 -29.29 -15.72 8.07
CA ALA A 137 -27.98 -16.09 8.60
C ALA A 137 -27.31 -14.86 9.27
N PRO A 138 -26.72 -15.02 10.48
CA PRO A 138 -26.36 -13.91 11.37
C PRO A 138 -25.21 -13.01 10.93
N VAL A 139 -24.63 -13.28 9.76
CA VAL A 139 -23.46 -12.60 9.22
C VAL A 139 -23.68 -12.37 7.74
N ALA A 140 -23.57 -11.12 7.31
CA ALA A 140 -23.64 -10.75 5.90
C ALA A 140 -22.31 -10.11 5.49
N THR A 141 -21.68 -10.68 4.45
CA THR A 141 -20.61 -10.00 3.71
C THR A 141 -21.23 -9.38 2.47
N VAL A 142 -21.20 -8.06 2.40
CA VAL A 142 -21.76 -7.33 1.27
C VAL A 142 -20.73 -7.30 0.15
N THR A 143 -21.02 -7.94 -0.99
CA THR A 143 -20.09 -8.09 -2.12
C THR A 143 -20.20 -6.96 -3.15
N THR A 144 -21.34 -6.25 -3.18
CA THR A 144 -21.63 -5.14 -4.09
C THR A 144 -21.94 -3.89 -3.30
N LEU A 145 -21.79 -2.70 -3.91
CA LEU A 145 -22.13 -1.47 -3.21
C LEU A 145 -23.64 -1.42 -2.93
N PRO A 146 -24.06 -1.29 -1.65
CA PRO A 146 -25.46 -1.27 -1.32
C PRO A 146 -26.11 0.05 -1.75
N SER A 147 -27.42 0.00 -2.00
CA SER A 147 -28.22 1.11 -2.53
C SER A 147 -29.37 1.45 -1.58
N LEU A 148 -29.91 2.66 -1.65
CA LEU A 148 -31.15 3.03 -0.93
C LEU A 148 -32.36 2.23 -1.44
N ALA A 149 -32.33 1.82 -2.70
CA ALA A 149 -33.42 1.03 -3.29
C ALA A 149 -33.51 -0.38 -2.68
N GLU A 150 -32.38 -0.90 -2.19
CA GLU A 150 -32.26 -2.28 -1.73
C GLU A 150 -31.56 -2.28 -0.35
N PRO A 151 -32.33 -2.28 0.76
CA PRO A 151 -31.74 -2.38 2.09
C PRO A 151 -30.99 -3.71 2.23
N VAL A 152 -29.84 -3.65 2.91
CA VAL A 152 -29.07 -4.86 3.20
C VAL A 152 -29.69 -5.52 4.41
N PHE A 153 -30.17 -6.74 4.22
CA PHE A 153 -30.71 -7.54 5.30
C PHE A 153 -29.62 -8.36 5.98
N VAL A 154 -29.70 -8.39 7.31
CA VAL A 154 -28.68 -8.99 8.18
C VAL A 154 -29.38 -9.93 9.13
N GLY A 155 -28.95 -11.18 9.20
CA GLY A 155 -29.50 -12.10 10.19
C GLY A 155 -29.17 -11.71 11.62
N SER A 156 -29.78 -12.39 12.58
CA SER A 156 -29.55 -12.15 14.01
C SER A 156 -28.76 -13.30 14.64
N GLY A 157 -27.63 -12.99 15.26
CA GLY A 157 -26.82 -13.91 16.05
C GLY A 157 -26.91 -13.64 17.56
N LEU A 158 -26.67 -14.68 18.36
CA LEU A 158 -26.45 -14.52 19.81
C LEU A 158 -25.11 -13.83 20.05
N LYS A 159 -25.00 -13.10 21.17
CA LYS A 159 -23.76 -12.43 21.61
C LYS A 159 -22.52 -13.33 21.50
N SER A 160 -22.57 -14.57 21.98
CA SER A 160 -21.43 -15.50 21.91
C SER A 160 -20.98 -15.81 20.48
N ARG A 161 -21.90 -16.01 19.54
CA ARG A 161 -21.60 -16.25 18.13
C ARG A 161 -21.04 -15.00 17.45
N ASN A 162 -21.60 -13.84 17.77
CA ASN A 162 -21.14 -12.55 17.27
C ASN A 162 -19.72 -12.24 17.77
N THR A 163 -19.45 -12.46 19.06
CA THR A 163 -18.11 -12.36 19.65
C THR A 163 -17.13 -13.30 18.96
N ALA A 164 -17.50 -14.56 18.71
CA ALA A 164 -16.63 -15.51 17.99
C ALA A 164 -16.33 -15.06 16.56
N TYR A 165 -17.33 -14.53 15.84
CA TYR A 165 -17.15 -13.99 14.51
C TYR A 165 -16.24 -12.75 14.48
N LEU A 166 -16.46 -11.78 15.38
CA LEU A 166 -15.58 -10.61 15.49
C LEU A 166 -14.13 -11.01 15.80
N ASN A 167 -13.91 -11.96 16.72
CA ASN A 167 -12.57 -12.50 16.98
C ASN A 167 -11.95 -13.17 15.74
N SER A 168 -12.76 -13.81 14.90
CA SER A 168 -12.28 -14.38 13.63
C SER A 168 -11.85 -13.29 12.64
N LEU A 169 -12.57 -12.16 12.59
CA LEU A 169 -12.18 -11.00 11.78
C LEU A 169 -10.89 -10.36 12.29
N VAL A 170 -10.72 -10.22 13.61
CA VAL A 170 -9.47 -9.73 14.22
C VAL A 170 -8.30 -10.61 13.80
N LYS A 171 -8.41 -11.93 13.99
CA LYS A 171 -7.36 -12.88 13.59
C LYS A 171 -7.08 -12.83 12.08
N ALA A 172 -8.13 -12.72 11.25
CA ALA A 172 -7.97 -12.62 9.81
C ALA A 172 -7.28 -11.32 9.38
N GLY A 173 -7.55 -10.21 10.06
CA GLY A 173 -6.90 -8.93 9.83
C GLY A 173 -5.43 -8.94 10.25
N GLU A 174 -5.12 -9.51 11.43
CA GLU A 174 -3.74 -9.69 11.89
C GLU A 174 -2.93 -10.58 10.95
N ALA A 175 -3.50 -11.71 10.51
CA ALA A 175 -2.87 -12.57 9.52
C ALA A 175 -2.68 -11.87 8.17
N ALA A 176 -3.70 -11.15 7.68
CA ALA A 176 -3.62 -10.41 6.42
C ALA A 176 -2.54 -9.32 6.43
N HIS A 177 -2.27 -8.71 7.59
CA HIS A 177 -1.16 -7.77 7.73
C HIS A 177 0.19 -8.44 7.46
N TRP A 178 0.43 -9.62 8.04
CA TRP A 178 1.66 -10.40 7.79
C TRP A 178 1.75 -10.94 6.37
N ASP A 179 0.62 -11.33 5.77
CA ASP A 179 0.56 -11.74 4.37
C ASP A 179 0.96 -10.59 3.43
N VAL A 180 0.49 -9.37 3.70
CA VAL A 180 0.87 -8.18 2.91
C VAL A 180 2.35 -7.89 3.07
N LEU A 181 2.88 -7.96 4.29
CA LEU A 181 4.30 -7.72 4.56
C LEU A 181 5.19 -8.72 3.81
N THR A 182 4.88 -10.02 3.91
CA THR A 182 5.60 -11.11 3.23
C THR A 182 5.61 -10.90 1.71
N ASP A 183 4.47 -10.57 1.11
CA ASP A 183 4.36 -10.35 -0.35
C ASP A 183 5.09 -9.09 -0.84
N LEU A 184 5.33 -8.12 0.04
CA LEU A 184 6.05 -6.90 -0.31
C LEU A 184 7.55 -7.09 -0.24
N GLU A 185 8.06 -8.04 0.52
CA GLU A 185 9.50 -8.21 0.73
C GLU A 185 10.30 -8.38 -0.59
N PRO A 186 9.92 -9.26 -1.53
CA PRO A 186 10.66 -9.41 -2.79
C PRO A 186 10.64 -8.12 -3.63
N LYS A 187 9.51 -7.39 -3.59
CA LYS A 187 9.35 -6.11 -4.30
C LYS A 187 10.20 -5.03 -3.65
N LEU A 188 10.29 -5.02 -2.32
CA LEU A 188 11.13 -4.09 -1.57
C LEU A 188 12.60 -4.32 -1.89
N ARG A 189 13.09 -5.56 -1.87
CA ARG A 189 14.46 -5.92 -2.26
C ARG A 189 14.79 -5.35 -3.64
N THR A 190 13.96 -5.66 -4.63
CA THR A 190 14.12 -5.14 -6.00
C THR A 190 14.13 -3.60 -6.02
N THR A 191 13.24 -2.97 -5.26
CA THR A 191 13.14 -1.51 -5.17
C THR A 191 14.37 -0.88 -4.52
N VAL A 192 14.94 -1.50 -3.49
CA VAL A 192 16.18 -1.07 -2.82
C VAL A 192 17.36 -1.15 -3.78
N PHE A 193 17.52 -2.25 -4.52
CA PHE A 193 18.55 -2.37 -5.57
C PHE A 193 18.42 -1.29 -6.66
N GLN A 194 17.20 -1.03 -7.13
CA GLN A 194 16.94 0.02 -8.12
C GLN A 194 17.23 1.43 -7.57
N ALA A 195 16.81 1.71 -6.33
CA ALA A 195 17.08 2.96 -5.65
C ALA A 195 18.59 3.16 -5.44
N HIS A 196 19.31 2.10 -5.07
CA HIS A 196 20.77 2.12 -4.93
C HIS A 196 21.47 2.42 -6.24
N SER A 197 21.09 1.73 -7.31
CA SER A 197 21.62 2.00 -8.66
C SER A 197 21.42 3.45 -9.08
N PHE A 198 20.23 4.01 -8.79
CA PHE A 198 19.91 5.41 -9.07
C PHE A 198 20.77 6.38 -8.25
N VAL A 199 20.97 6.11 -6.95
CA VAL A 199 21.82 6.93 -6.07
C VAL A 199 23.29 6.87 -6.51
N CYS A 200 23.80 5.67 -6.84
CA CYS A 200 25.17 5.49 -7.33
C CYS A 200 25.41 6.28 -8.63
N TYR A 201 24.47 6.19 -9.57
CA TYR A 201 24.55 6.94 -10.82
C TYR A 201 24.53 8.46 -10.57
N GLU A 202 23.60 8.94 -9.75
CA GLU A 202 23.46 10.37 -9.44
C GLU A 202 24.71 10.96 -8.78
N ILE A 203 25.31 10.25 -7.83
CA ILE A 203 26.56 10.69 -7.19
C ILE A 203 27.73 10.57 -8.18
N GLY A 204 27.78 9.48 -8.96
CA GLY A 204 28.80 9.24 -9.98
C GLY A 204 28.85 10.31 -11.07
N LEU A 205 27.72 10.92 -11.42
CA LEU A 205 27.68 12.09 -12.31
C LEU A 205 28.45 13.30 -11.77
N SER A 206 28.69 13.36 -10.45
CA SER A 206 29.37 14.47 -9.79
C SER A 206 30.84 14.17 -9.51
N THR A 207 31.18 12.90 -9.24
CA THR A 207 32.56 12.44 -9.01
C THR A 207 33.28 12.03 -10.29
N GLY A 208 32.53 11.78 -11.37
CA GLY A 208 33.06 11.28 -12.65
C GLY A 208 33.23 9.76 -12.71
N VAL A 209 32.92 9.04 -11.61
CA VAL A 209 33.04 7.58 -11.53
C VAL A 209 31.77 7.01 -10.91
N VAL A 210 31.11 6.10 -11.63
CA VAL A 210 29.95 5.36 -11.12
C VAL A 210 30.45 4.08 -10.47
N GLU A 211 30.38 4.02 -9.15
CA GLU A 211 30.78 2.86 -8.34
C GLU A 211 29.67 2.49 -7.34
N PRO A 212 29.57 1.22 -6.92
CA PRO A 212 28.62 0.80 -5.90
C PRO A 212 28.88 1.50 -4.57
N MET A 213 27.88 2.20 -4.02
CA MET A 213 28.02 2.94 -2.77
C MET A 213 27.89 2.07 -1.50
N LEU A 214 27.20 0.96 -1.64
CA LEU A 214 26.90 -0.03 -0.60
C LEU A 214 27.12 -1.41 -1.20
N ASP A 215 27.60 -2.34 -0.38
CA ASP A 215 27.71 -3.75 -0.69
C ASP A 215 26.37 -4.46 -0.49
N GLU A 216 26.31 -5.74 -0.82
CA GLU A 216 25.10 -6.56 -0.70
C GLU A 216 24.60 -6.59 0.76
N LEU A 217 25.50 -6.77 1.73
CA LEU A 217 25.15 -6.75 3.15
C LEU A 217 24.54 -5.39 3.56
N GLY A 218 25.11 -4.28 3.10
CA GLY A 218 24.55 -2.95 3.36
C GLY A 218 23.15 -2.75 2.76
N LEU A 219 22.85 -3.36 1.62
CA LEU A 219 21.51 -3.33 1.02
C LEU A 219 20.51 -4.20 1.79
N GLU A 220 20.93 -5.38 2.22
CA GLU A 220 20.14 -6.26 3.08
C GLU A 220 19.78 -5.60 4.42
N GLN A 221 20.74 -4.93 5.06
CA GLN A 221 20.49 -4.14 6.27
C GLN A 221 19.42 -3.05 6.06
N ILE A 222 19.37 -2.44 4.86
CA ILE A 222 18.35 -1.44 4.52
C ILE A 222 16.98 -2.10 4.36
N VAL A 223 16.91 -3.26 3.70
CA VAL A 223 15.68 -4.05 3.57
C VAL A 223 15.15 -4.40 4.96
N ASP A 224 15.99 -4.94 5.84
CA ASP A 224 15.62 -5.30 7.21
C ASP A 224 15.12 -4.09 8.02
N ALA A 225 15.84 -2.97 7.94
CA ALA A 225 15.44 -1.73 8.62
C ALA A 225 14.08 -1.21 8.12
N MET A 226 13.81 -1.31 6.82
CA MET A 226 12.54 -0.89 6.23
C MET A 226 11.39 -1.84 6.58
N MET A 227 11.63 -3.15 6.58
CA MET A 227 10.65 -4.19 6.91
C MET A 227 10.28 -4.16 8.38
N TYR A 228 11.29 -4.09 9.26
CA TYR A 228 11.12 -4.42 10.66
C TYR A 228 11.49 -3.29 11.64
N GLY A 229 12.08 -2.20 11.15
CA GLY A 229 12.50 -1.06 11.96
C GLY A 229 14.00 -1.04 12.24
N GLU A 230 14.50 0.11 12.69
CA GLU A 230 15.91 0.32 12.98
C GLU A 230 16.30 -0.36 14.31
N ILE A 231 17.45 -1.01 14.31
CA ILE A 231 18.11 -1.53 15.50
C ILE A 231 18.86 -0.34 16.13
N LEU A 232 18.57 -0.02 17.39
CA LEU A 232 19.18 1.11 18.10
C LEU A 232 20.54 0.75 18.70
N ASP A 233 20.72 -0.52 19.05
CA ASP A 233 21.91 -1.06 19.68
C ASP A 233 22.27 -2.39 19.01
N GLU A 234 23.37 -2.39 18.24
CA GLU A 234 23.85 -3.59 17.53
C GLU A 234 24.24 -4.71 18.51
N ASP A 235 24.66 -4.37 19.74
CA ASP A 235 25.10 -5.34 20.74
C ASP A 235 23.92 -5.94 21.53
N ALA A 236 22.84 -5.18 21.71
CA ALA A 236 21.63 -5.66 22.39
C ALA A 236 20.56 -6.21 21.43
N GLY A 237 20.67 -5.94 20.13
CA GLY A 237 19.66 -6.28 19.13
C GLY A 237 18.31 -5.60 19.36
N GLU A 238 18.26 -4.57 20.21
CA GLU A 238 17.01 -3.90 20.58
C GLU A 238 16.58 -2.91 19.48
N ARG A 239 15.35 -3.10 19.00
CA ARG A 239 14.71 -2.18 18.04
C ARG A 239 14.07 -1.00 18.76
N GLU A 240 13.97 0.14 18.08
CA GLU A 240 13.30 1.34 18.62
C GLU A 240 11.84 1.04 18.99
N LYS A 241 11.57 0.87 20.29
CA LYS A 241 10.23 0.61 20.81
C LYS A 241 9.33 1.82 20.49
N GLY A 242 8.21 1.55 19.83
CA GLY A 242 7.18 2.54 19.55
C GLY A 242 7.28 3.26 18.21
N LYS A 243 8.32 3.00 17.37
CA LYS A 243 8.32 3.47 15.98
C LYS A 243 8.00 2.33 15.01
N PRO A 244 6.85 2.39 14.30
CA PRO A 244 6.57 1.42 13.25
C PRO A 244 7.59 1.53 12.11
N SER A 245 7.94 0.40 11.50
CA SER A 245 8.85 0.34 10.35
C SER A 245 8.27 1.07 9.14
N ALA A 246 9.10 1.31 8.12
CA ALA A 246 8.64 1.99 6.90
C ALA A 246 7.50 1.20 6.22
N MET A 247 7.59 -0.12 6.19
CA MET A 247 6.57 -0.98 5.58
C MET A 247 5.28 -1.04 6.40
N PHE A 248 5.36 -1.11 7.73
CA PHE A 248 4.17 -1.03 8.59
C PHE A 248 3.46 0.32 8.41
N ARG A 249 4.21 1.43 8.42
CA ARG A 249 3.63 2.76 8.14
C ARG A 249 3.00 2.84 6.75
N LEU A 250 3.61 2.21 5.74
CA LEU A 250 3.06 2.18 4.39
C LEU A 250 1.74 1.41 4.33
N ILE A 251 1.64 0.27 5.03
CA ILE A 251 0.39 -0.49 5.13
C ILE A 251 -0.69 0.37 5.77
N GLU A 252 -0.40 1.02 6.91
CA GLU A 252 -1.37 1.92 7.57
C GLU A 252 -1.81 3.07 6.65
N LEU A 253 -0.88 3.69 5.93
CA LEU A 253 -1.22 4.72 4.92
C LEU A 253 -2.14 4.19 3.81
N CYS A 254 -2.05 2.91 3.47
CA CYS A 254 -2.92 2.25 2.48
C CYS A 254 -4.32 1.94 3.04
N LEU A 255 -4.53 2.01 4.35
CA LEU A 255 -5.85 1.86 4.98
C LEU A 255 -6.64 3.18 4.99
N GLU A 256 -5.97 4.31 4.77
CA GLU A 256 -6.61 5.61 4.71
C GLU A 256 -7.54 5.73 3.49
N PRO A 257 -8.75 6.31 3.62
CA PRO A 257 -9.72 6.36 2.53
C PRO A 257 -9.25 7.12 1.27
N GLU A 258 -8.40 8.14 1.43
CA GLU A 258 -8.02 9.05 0.34
C GLU A 258 -6.71 8.69 -0.38
N CYS A 259 -6.01 7.62 0.03
CA CYS A 259 -4.66 7.35 -0.47
C CYS A 259 -4.60 6.99 -1.98
N PHE A 260 -5.66 6.42 -2.54
CA PHE A 260 -5.69 5.89 -3.92
C PHE A 260 -6.49 6.73 -4.93
N VAL A 261 -6.75 8.01 -4.63
CA VAL A 261 -7.57 8.87 -5.50
C VAL A 261 -7.00 9.01 -6.92
N LYS A 262 -5.67 9.09 -7.05
CA LYS A 262 -4.99 9.37 -8.34
C LYS A 262 -4.19 8.19 -8.89
N VAL A 263 -3.93 7.18 -8.09
CA VAL A 263 -3.03 6.07 -8.41
C VAL A 263 -3.58 4.79 -7.81
N ASP A 264 -3.34 3.66 -8.48
CA ASP A 264 -3.73 2.37 -7.93
C ASP A 264 -2.84 1.98 -6.72
N PRO A 265 -3.30 1.03 -5.88
CA PRO A 265 -2.56 0.60 -4.69
C PRO A 265 -1.12 0.15 -4.92
N LEU A 266 -0.85 -0.65 -5.96
CA LEU A 266 0.52 -1.12 -6.22
C LEU A 266 1.44 0.03 -6.63
N LYS A 267 0.96 0.94 -7.49
CA LYS A 267 1.74 2.11 -7.90
C LYS A 267 2.01 3.04 -6.72
N TYR A 268 1.03 3.23 -5.85
CA TYR A 268 1.19 3.99 -4.60
C TYR A 268 2.30 3.37 -3.73
N MET A 269 2.22 2.07 -3.45
CA MET A 269 3.20 1.37 -2.62
C MET A 269 4.60 1.40 -3.22
N THR A 270 4.76 1.10 -4.52
CA THR A 270 6.06 1.17 -5.20
C THR A 270 6.69 2.55 -5.11
N LYS A 271 5.90 3.62 -5.29
CA LYS A 271 6.40 4.99 -5.17
C LYS A 271 6.91 5.29 -3.77
N HIS A 272 6.17 4.87 -2.74
CA HIS A 272 6.57 5.07 -1.34
C HIS A 272 7.79 4.23 -0.96
N MET A 273 7.82 2.94 -1.33
CA MET A 273 8.98 2.06 -1.12
C MET A 273 10.24 2.65 -1.75
N ARG A 274 10.17 3.14 -2.99
CA ARG A 274 11.31 3.76 -3.66
C ARG A 274 11.80 5.01 -2.93
N ARG A 275 10.89 5.91 -2.58
CA ARG A 275 11.23 7.15 -1.84
C ARG A 275 11.92 6.83 -0.51
N ASP A 276 11.36 5.88 0.23
CA ASP A 276 11.87 5.52 1.56
C ASP A 276 13.19 4.75 1.46
N ALA A 277 13.36 3.89 0.44
CA ALA A 277 14.62 3.22 0.13
C ALA A 277 15.73 4.22 -0.23
N GLU A 278 15.46 5.17 -1.13
CA GLU A 278 16.41 6.24 -1.46
C GLU A 278 16.80 7.04 -0.21
N THR A 279 15.84 7.32 0.67
CA THR A 279 16.08 8.02 1.93
C THR A 279 16.98 7.23 2.87
N GLN A 280 16.73 5.92 3.04
CA GLN A 280 17.55 5.06 3.91
C GLN A 280 18.96 4.85 3.36
N ILE A 281 19.11 4.66 2.04
CA ILE A 281 20.42 4.57 1.38
C ILE A 281 21.21 5.86 1.62
N ARG A 282 20.60 7.03 1.38
CA ARG A 282 21.27 8.32 1.59
C ARG A 282 21.66 8.55 3.04
N ARG A 283 20.77 8.22 3.98
CA ARG A 283 21.07 8.29 5.41
C ARG A 283 22.25 7.40 5.78
N ARG A 284 22.31 6.17 5.27
CA ARG A 284 23.42 5.23 5.50
C ARG A 284 24.76 5.75 4.97
N LEU A 285 24.73 6.48 3.86
CA LEU A 285 25.90 7.11 3.25
C LEU A 285 26.29 8.45 3.90
N GLY A 286 25.48 8.98 4.84
CA GLY A 286 25.66 10.33 5.36
C GLY A 286 25.33 11.44 4.35
N ASP A 287 24.65 11.11 3.25
CA ASP A 287 24.21 12.07 2.24
C ASP A 287 22.97 12.83 2.73
N PRO A 288 23.02 14.17 2.88
CA PRO A 288 21.86 14.93 3.29
C PRO A 288 20.72 14.82 2.26
N HIS A 289 19.47 14.92 2.71
CA HIS A 289 18.28 14.86 1.83
C HIS A 289 18.33 15.83 0.63
N ILE A 290 18.96 17.00 0.79
CA ILE A 290 19.12 18.00 -0.28
C ILE A 290 20.39 17.81 -1.14
N GLY A 291 21.17 16.76 -0.88
CA GLY A 291 22.40 16.41 -1.57
C GLY A 291 22.30 16.42 -3.10
N PRO A 292 21.25 15.82 -3.70
CA PRO A 292 21.06 15.82 -5.16
C PRO A 292 21.02 17.23 -5.77
N LYS A 293 20.34 18.16 -5.11
CA LYS A 293 20.25 19.56 -5.56
C LYS A 293 21.59 20.28 -5.43
N ILE A 294 22.34 20.02 -4.36
CA ILE A 294 23.67 20.62 -4.15
C ILE A 294 24.62 20.15 -5.26
N ARG A 295 24.63 18.84 -5.54
CA ARG A 295 25.42 18.25 -6.62
C ARG A 295 25.01 18.76 -8.00
N GLU A 296 23.71 18.99 -8.22
CA GLU A 296 23.23 19.63 -9.46
C GLU A 296 23.80 21.04 -9.64
N ILE A 297 23.77 21.88 -8.60
CA ILE A 297 24.37 23.22 -8.66
C ILE A 297 25.89 23.12 -8.87
N ALA A 298 26.58 22.25 -8.12
CA ALA A 298 28.03 22.05 -8.28
C ALA A 298 28.41 21.64 -9.72
N ARG A 299 27.61 20.80 -10.39
CA ARG A 299 27.81 20.43 -11.80
C ARG A 299 27.70 21.61 -12.77
N ARG A 300 26.87 22.61 -12.46
CA ARG A 300 26.73 23.83 -13.27
C ARG A 300 27.89 24.81 -13.06
N HIS A 301 28.64 24.68 -11.97
CA HIS A 301 29.77 25.53 -11.61
C HIS A 301 31.06 24.70 -11.44
N PRO A 302 31.57 24.08 -12.51
CA PRO A 302 32.79 23.29 -12.44
C PRO A 302 33.95 24.19 -12.00
N ARG A 303 34.64 23.81 -10.91
CA ARG A 303 35.74 24.54 -10.24
C ARG A 303 35.35 25.64 -9.24
N ALA A 304 34.07 25.82 -8.95
CA ALA A 304 33.66 26.69 -7.86
C ALA A 304 34.08 26.12 -6.50
N GLU A 305 34.49 26.99 -5.58
CA GLU A 305 34.75 26.58 -4.20
C GLU A 305 33.42 26.24 -3.50
N ILE A 306 33.47 25.48 -2.41
CA ILE A 306 32.26 25.06 -1.68
C ILE A 306 31.46 26.28 -1.21
N ALA A 307 32.13 27.38 -0.84
CA ALA A 307 31.47 28.63 -0.46
C ALA A 307 30.63 29.22 -1.61
N ASP A 308 31.19 29.29 -2.81
CA ASP A 308 30.51 29.81 -4.00
C ASP A 308 29.30 28.94 -4.38
N ILE A 309 29.44 27.61 -4.25
CA ILE A 309 28.33 26.66 -4.47
C ILE A 309 27.19 26.91 -3.46
N VAL A 310 27.51 27.22 -2.21
CA VAL A 310 26.50 27.52 -1.18
C VAL A 310 25.77 28.82 -1.49
N GLU A 311 26.48 29.84 -1.96
CA GLU A 311 25.88 31.10 -2.38
C GLU A 311 24.95 30.91 -3.58
N ALA A 312 25.45 30.30 -4.67
CA ALA A 312 24.64 29.97 -5.84
C ALA A 312 23.41 29.12 -5.48
N TYR A 313 23.56 28.17 -4.56
CA TYR A 313 22.43 27.37 -4.08
C TYR A 313 21.38 28.21 -3.34
N ARG A 314 21.80 29.15 -2.48
CA ARG A 314 20.89 30.01 -1.70
C ARG A 314 20.16 31.01 -2.60
N GLU A 315 20.75 31.42 -3.71
CA GLU A 315 20.06 32.23 -4.71
C GLU A 315 18.90 31.46 -5.37
N VAL A 316 19.12 30.20 -5.72
CA VAL A 316 18.09 29.35 -6.36
C VAL A 316 17.06 28.83 -5.34
N TYR A 317 17.51 28.48 -4.13
CA TYR A 317 16.71 27.85 -3.07
C TYR A 317 16.86 28.57 -1.72
N PRO A 318 16.36 29.81 -1.57
CA PRO A 318 16.59 30.63 -0.38
C PRO A 318 15.96 30.05 0.90
N LYS A 319 14.88 29.27 0.77
CA LYS A 319 14.16 28.67 1.91
C LYS A 319 14.92 27.53 2.58
N ASP A 320 15.81 26.86 1.85
CA ASP A 320 16.49 25.65 2.33
C ASP A 320 17.64 25.96 3.31
N ARG A 321 18.09 27.24 3.38
CA ARG A 321 19.13 27.76 4.29
C ARG A 321 20.36 26.85 4.38
N LEU A 322 20.98 26.55 3.23
CA LEU A 322 22.14 25.66 3.14
C LEU A 322 23.32 26.13 3.99
N SER A 323 23.84 25.26 4.86
CA SER A 323 25.08 25.49 5.60
C SER A 323 26.29 24.87 4.90
N LEU A 324 27.48 25.45 5.12
CA LEU A 324 28.76 24.94 4.61
C LEU A 324 29.01 23.47 4.98
N PRO A 325 28.81 23.02 6.24
CA PRO A 325 28.99 21.62 6.60
C PRO A 325 28.10 20.66 5.81
N ARG A 326 26.83 21.05 5.57
CA ARG A 326 25.88 20.23 4.82
C ARG A 326 26.21 20.18 3.33
N ALA A 327 26.75 21.27 2.78
CA ALA A 327 27.28 21.29 1.41
C ALA A 327 28.50 20.39 1.28
N ARG A 328 29.44 20.47 2.23
CA ARG A 328 30.61 19.59 2.26
C ARG A 328 30.19 18.12 2.33
N ALA A 329 29.29 17.76 3.25
CA ALA A 329 28.79 16.39 3.39
C ALA A 329 28.19 15.84 2.08
N ALA A 330 27.39 16.66 1.36
CA ALA A 330 26.80 16.26 0.08
C ALA A 330 27.83 16.05 -1.04
N LEU A 331 28.92 16.82 -1.05
CA LEU A 331 29.94 16.77 -2.09
C LEU A 331 31.05 15.75 -1.78
N SER A 332 31.20 15.34 -0.52
CA SER A 332 32.20 14.39 -0.06
C SER A 332 31.65 12.98 0.18
N VAL A 333 30.45 12.66 -0.32
CA VAL A 333 29.88 11.30 -0.21
C VAL A 333 30.80 10.33 -0.95
N SER A 334 31.15 9.23 -0.29
CA SER A 334 32.02 8.18 -0.83
C SER A 334 31.43 6.81 -0.53
N PRO A 335 31.82 5.75 -1.27
CA PRO A 335 31.34 4.42 -0.98
C PRO A 335 31.70 3.97 0.43
N SER A 336 30.86 3.12 0.99
CA SER A 336 31.17 2.44 2.25
C SER A 336 32.48 1.66 2.15
N ALA A 337 33.18 1.47 3.27
CA ALA A 337 34.44 0.74 3.30
C ALA A 337 34.29 -0.70 2.74
N ALA A 338 33.17 -1.35 3.08
CA ALA A 338 32.84 -2.69 2.58
C ALA A 338 32.63 -2.70 1.06
N ALA A 339 31.88 -1.73 0.50
CA ALA A 339 31.68 -1.62 -0.93
C ALA A 339 32.99 -1.41 -1.72
N ARG A 340 33.94 -0.66 -1.16
CA ARG A 340 35.28 -0.48 -1.77
C ARG A 340 36.09 -1.78 -1.81
N SER A 341 35.91 -2.64 -0.82
CA SER A 341 36.61 -3.93 -0.76
C SER A 341 36.11 -4.91 -1.83
N THR A 342 34.84 -4.83 -2.23
CA THR A 342 34.25 -5.71 -3.26
C THR A 342 34.82 -5.45 -4.66
N LEU A 343 35.19 -4.20 -4.97
CA LEU A 343 35.81 -3.84 -6.26
C LEU A 343 37.23 -4.40 -6.45
N LEU A 344 37.88 -4.86 -5.37
CA LEU A 344 39.24 -5.40 -5.39
C LEU A 344 39.29 -6.93 -5.56
N ALA A 345 38.15 -7.60 -5.76
CA ALA A 345 38.10 -9.03 -6.09
C ALA A 345 37.90 -9.22 -7.61
N PRO A 346 38.96 -9.48 -8.40
CA PRO A 346 38.79 -9.88 -9.78
C PRO A 346 38.48 -11.38 -9.78
N GLU A 347 37.22 -11.79 -9.79
CA GLU A 347 36.79 -13.07 -10.40
C GLU A 347 35.26 -13.25 -10.37
N GLY A 348 34.66 -13.30 -11.56
CA GLY A 348 33.47 -14.11 -11.87
C GLY A 348 32.13 -13.73 -11.22
N PHE A 349 31.44 -12.71 -11.73
CA PHE A 349 29.99 -12.57 -11.52
C PHE A 349 29.28 -12.46 -12.88
N THR A 350 28.75 -13.58 -13.37
CA THR A 350 27.90 -13.66 -14.56
C THR A 350 26.46 -13.32 -14.17
N SER A 351 25.86 -12.37 -14.89
CA SER A 351 24.55 -11.73 -14.61
C SER A 351 23.31 -12.61 -14.84
N ASP A 352 23.46 -13.91 -15.07
CA ASP A 352 22.37 -14.75 -15.58
C ASP A 352 21.45 -15.34 -14.49
N THR A 353 21.78 -15.21 -13.21
CA THR A 353 20.97 -15.81 -12.11
C THR A 353 19.83 -14.94 -11.59
N VAL A 354 19.71 -13.67 -11.99
CA VAL A 354 18.68 -12.75 -11.46
C VAL A 354 17.41 -12.72 -12.34
N TYR A 355 17.44 -13.28 -13.55
CA TYR A 355 16.35 -13.12 -14.52
C TYR A 355 15.33 -14.28 -14.61
N GLU A 356 15.50 -15.40 -13.91
CA GLU A 356 14.57 -16.53 -13.99
C GLU A 356 13.33 -16.41 -13.09
N GLY A 357 13.36 -15.58 -12.04
CA GLY A 357 12.21 -15.41 -11.13
C GLY A 357 11.08 -14.52 -11.66
N SER A 358 11.29 -13.78 -12.76
CA SER A 358 10.31 -12.80 -13.28
C SER A 358 9.39 -13.35 -14.38
N ARG A 359 9.53 -14.63 -14.78
CA ARG A 359 8.71 -15.24 -15.84
C ARG A 359 7.59 -16.15 -15.33
N ALA A 360 7.46 -16.33 -14.02
CA ALA A 360 6.41 -17.14 -13.41
C ALA A 360 5.70 -16.37 -12.29
N ALA A 361 4.87 -15.40 -12.67
CA ALA A 361 3.80 -14.84 -11.82
C ALA A 361 2.73 -14.16 -12.68
#